data_AF-A0A0J7JWG8-F1
#
_entry.id   AF-A0A0J7JWG8-F1
#
_cell.length_a   1.000
_cell.length_b   1.000
_cell.length_c   1.000
_cell.angle_alpha   90.00
_cell.angle_beta   90.00
_cell.angle_gamma   90.00
#
_symmetry.space_group_name_H-M   'P 1'
#
loop_
_entity.id
_entity.type
_entity.pdbx_description
1 polymer ?
#
loop_
_entity_poly.entity_id
_entity_poly.type
_entity_poly.pdbx_seq_one_letter_code
_entity_poly.pdbx_strand_id
1 'polypeptide(L)'
;MGLKDLNIIAPNMSFAELGMDSIMTAEIKQMLNREFDISLTAQDIRNLNFAKLKKMTNITEQDKIYDATEADTNDLNGLKIMTRKLNDSDMISDIYVQLATKREVPGTEIFLIPGIDGSGS
;
A
#
# COMPACT_ATOMS: atom_id res chain seq x y z
N MET A 1 27.58 -19.11 -7.19
CA MET A 1 28.02 -17.87 -7.86
C MET A 1 28.07 -16.76 -6.82
N GLY A 2 29.22 -16.60 -6.15
CA GLY A 2 29.34 -15.71 -5.00
C GLY A 2 29.86 -14.34 -5.41
N LEU A 3 28.96 -13.36 -5.55
CA LEU A 3 29.33 -11.95 -5.50
C LEU A 3 29.74 -11.64 -4.06
N LYS A 4 31.05 -11.67 -3.79
CA LYS A 4 31.62 -11.51 -2.45
C LYS A 4 31.69 -10.06 -1.98
N ASP A 5 31.64 -9.09 -2.90
CA ASP A 5 31.75 -7.67 -2.58
C ASP A 5 30.84 -6.81 -3.47
N LEU A 6 29.71 -6.35 -2.92
CA LEU A 6 28.83 -5.37 -3.57
C LEU A 6 29.50 -4.00 -3.80
N ASN A 7 30.63 -3.74 -3.14
CA ASN A 7 31.43 -2.53 -3.33
C ASN A 7 32.18 -2.47 -4.67
N ILE A 8 32.29 -3.60 -5.39
CA ILE A 8 33.00 -3.68 -6.67
C ILE A 8 32.09 -3.30 -7.84
N ILE A 9 30.76 -3.41 -7.68
CA ILE A 9 29.81 -3.13 -8.76
C ILE A 9 29.42 -1.66 -8.74
N ALA A 10 29.59 -0.99 -9.87
CA ALA A 10 29.15 0.39 -10.03
C ALA A 10 27.62 0.49 -9.83
N PRO A 11 27.10 1.36 -8.94
CA PRO A 11 25.67 1.44 -8.64
C PRO A 11 24.77 1.78 -9.84
N ASN A 12 25.37 2.33 -10.90
CA ASN A 12 24.71 2.74 -12.12
C ASN A 12 24.69 1.64 -13.21
N MET A 13 25.48 0.58 -13.04
CA MET A 13 25.57 -0.54 -13.98
C MET A 13 24.25 -1.32 -14.00
N SER A 14 23.73 -1.59 -15.19
CA SER A 14 22.45 -2.29 -15.35
C SER A 14 22.60 -3.78 -15.06
N PHE A 15 21.50 -4.43 -14.67
CA PHE A 15 21.47 -5.89 -14.48
C PHE A 15 21.76 -6.65 -15.77
N ALA A 16 21.38 -6.11 -16.94
CA ALA A 16 21.76 -6.68 -18.23
C ALA A 16 23.29 -6.69 -18.45
N GLU A 17 23.99 -5.61 -18.08
CA GLU A 17 25.45 -5.53 -18.15
C GLU A 17 26.14 -6.40 -17.10
N LEU A 18 25.46 -6.68 -15.98
CA LEU A 18 25.92 -7.60 -14.94
C LEU A 18 25.74 -9.08 -15.32
N GLY A 19 25.20 -9.36 -16.51
CA GLY A 19 24.99 -10.72 -17.00
C GLY A 19 23.71 -11.38 -16.50
N MET A 20 22.67 -10.59 -16.18
CA MET A 20 21.35 -11.12 -15.84
C MET A 20 20.76 -11.87 -17.05
N ASP A 21 20.44 -13.14 -16.85
CA ASP A 21 19.77 -13.97 -17.84
C ASP A 21 18.24 -13.93 -17.67
N SER A 22 17.52 -14.61 -18.57
CA SER A 22 16.05 -14.67 -18.53
C SER A 22 15.50 -15.33 -17.27
N ILE A 23 16.24 -16.23 -16.63
CA ILE A 23 15.81 -16.90 -15.38
C ILE A 23 15.90 -15.90 -14.23
N MET A 24 17.03 -15.22 -14.10
CA MET A 24 17.26 -14.21 -13.07
C MET A 24 16.31 -13.02 -13.22
N THR A 25 15.95 -12.66 -14.46
CA THR A 25 14.91 -11.64 -14.72
C THR A 25 13.56 -12.04 -14.14
N ALA A 26 13.15 -13.30 -14.33
CA ALA A 26 11.88 -13.82 -13.84
C ALA A 26 11.87 -13.92 -12.30
N GLU A 27 12.98 -14.36 -11.70
CA GLU A 27 13.15 -14.43 -10.24
C GLU A 27 13.04 -13.04 -9.60
N ILE A 28 13.73 -12.03 -10.15
CA ILE A 28 13.66 -10.65 -9.66
C ILE A 28 12.23 -10.11 -9.78
N LYS A 29 11.54 -10.36 -10.90
CA LYS A 29 10.15 -9.95 -11.08
C LYS A 29 9.24 -10.55 -10.01
N GLN A 30 9.36 -11.85 -9.76
CA GLN A 30 8.53 -12.54 -8.77
C GLN A 30 8.81 -12.03 -7.35
N MET A 31 10.08 -11.82 -7.01
CA MET A 31 10.47 -11.28 -5.70
C MET A 31 9.94 -9.86 -5.48
N LEU A 32 10.07 -8.97 -6.47
CA LEU A 32 9.56 -7.60 -6.38
C LEU A 32 8.03 -7.56 -6.24
N ASN A 33 7.32 -8.42 -6.96
CA ASN A 33 5.87 -8.55 -6.84
C ASN A 33 5.44 -9.07 -5.46
N ARG A 34 6.12 -10.11 -4.93
CA ARG A 34 5.68 -10.79 -3.71
C ARG A 34 6.07 -10.05 -2.44
N GLU A 35 7.28 -9.49 -2.39
CA GLU A 35 7.83 -8.90 -1.16
C GLU A 35 7.58 -7.39 -1.07
N PHE A 36 7.37 -6.71 -2.20
CA PHE A 36 7.28 -5.24 -2.24
C PHE A 36 6.03 -4.71 -2.97
N ASP A 37 5.17 -5.57 -3.52
CA ASP A 37 4.02 -5.19 -4.39
C ASP A 37 4.42 -4.30 -5.58
N ILE A 38 5.66 -4.42 -6.05
CA ILE A 38 6.21 -3.64 -7.18
C ILE A 38 6.10 -4.47 -8.46
N SER A 39 5.23 -4.05 -9.37
CA SER A 39 5.07 -4.68 -10.69
C SER A 39 5.90 -3.97 -11.76
N LEU A 40 6.93 -4.66 -12.28
CA LEU A 40 7.80 -4.18 -13.37
C LEU A 40 7.77 -5.10 -14.58
N THR A 41 8.00 -4.53 -15.78
CA THR A 41 8.16 -5.33 -17.00
C THR A 41 9.56 -5.94 -17.08
N ALA A 42 9.73 -6.99 -17.90
CA ALA A 42 11.04 -7.60 -18.12
C ALA A 42 12.07 -6.61 -18.72
N GLN A 43 11.59 -5.63 -19.51
CA GLN A 43 12.43 -4.57 -20.05
C GLN A 43 12.88 -3.59 -18.95
N ASP A 44 12.00 -3.26 -18.02
CA ASP A 44 12.35 -2.41 -16.88
C ASP A 44 13.40 -3.07 -16.01
N ILE A 45 13.22 -4.38 -15.73
CA ILE A 45 14.15 -5.17 -14.92
C ILE A 45 15.53 -5.25 -15.57
N ARG A 46 15.62 -5.41 -16.89
CA ARG A 46 16.90 -5.37 -17.62
C ARG A 46 17.62 -4.03 -17.49
N ASN A 47 16.86 -2.94 -17.40
CA ASN A 47 17.37 -1.59 -17.24
C ASN A 47 17.48 -1.14 -15.78
N LEU A 48 17.20 -2.02 -14.81
CA LEU A 48 17.40 -1.74 -13.39
C LEU A 48 18.89 -1.71 -13.05
N ASN A 49 19.20 -0.94 -12.02
CA ASN A 49 20.50 -0.90 -11.38
C ASN A 49 20.31 -0.64 -9.88
N PHE A 50 21.38 -0.78 -9.10
CA PHE A 50 21.31 -0.61 -7.65
C PHE A 50 20.90 0.82 -7.25
N ALA A 51 21.26 1.85 -8.03
CA ALA A 51 20.85 3.23 -7.78
C ALA A 51 19.33 3.43 -7.93
N LYS A 52 18.70 2.82 -8.94
CA LYS A 52 17.25 2.86 -9.16
C LYS A 52 16.50 2.11 -8.06
N LEU A 53 16.99 0.93 -7.68
CA LEU A 53 16.41 0.17 -6.56
C LEU A 53 16.48 0.96 -5.24
N LYS A 54 17.62 1.57 -4.94
CA LYS A 54 17.77 2.41 -3.73
C LYS A 54 16.81 3.60 -3.74
N LYS A 55 16.57 4.21 -4.90
CA LYS A 55 15.56 5.28 -5.04
C LYS A 55 14.15 4.75 -4.81
N MET A 56 13.81 3.58 -5.36
CA MET A 56 12.50 2.94 -5.14
C MET A 56 12.27 2.66 -3.65
N THR A 57 13.27 2.13 -2.93
CA THR A 57 13.17 1.92 -1.48
C THR A 57 12.98 3.23 -0.71
N ASN A 58 13.73 4.29 -1.06
CA ASN A 58 13.56 5.60 -0.43
C ASN A 58 12.19 6.24 -0.73
N ILE A 59 11.65 6.01 -1.92
CA ILE A 59 10.31 6.46 -2.29
C ILE A 59 9.28 5.65 -1.51
N THR A 60 9.39 4.33 -1.36
CA THR A 60 8.47 3.56 -0.50
C THR A 60 8.48 4.02 0.96
N GLU A 61 9.59 4.57 1.46
CA GLU A 61 9.63 5.22 2.79
C GLU A 61 8.98 6.61 2.82
N GLN A 62 8.92 7.32 1.69
CA GLN A 62 8.26 8.63 1.55
C GLN A 62 6.83 8.56 0.99
N ASP A 63 6.42 7.53 0.25
CA ASP A 63 5.08 7.32 -0.33
C ASP A 63 4.10 6.67 0.66
N LYS A 64 4.51 6.49 1.93
CA LYS A 64 3.57 6.42 3.05
C LYS A 64 3.05 7.82 3.46
N ILE A 65 3.38 8.86 2.71
CA ILE A 65 2.98 10.26 2.91
C ILE A 65 2.20 10.72 1.67
N TYR A 66 0.94 10.26 1.60
CA TYR A 66 -0.25 10.91 0.99
C TYR A 66 -0.08 11.68 -0.34
N ASP A 67 -0.60 11.12 -1.43
CA ASP A 67 -1.12 11.91 -2.56
C ASP A 67 -2.61 12.22 -2.31
N ALA A 68 -2.84 13.40 -1.74
CA ALA A 68 -4.07 14.15 -1.87
C ALA A 68 -3.66 15.61 -2.04
N THR A 69 -3.94 16.19 -3.21
CA THR A 69 -3.94 17.65 -3.36
C THR A 69 -5.36 18.09 -3.67
N GLU A 70 -5.90 18.88 -2.75
CA GLU A 70 -7.27 19.38 -2.67
C GLU A 70 -7.55 20.46 -3.73
N ALA A 71 -8.78 20.51 -4.23
CA ALA A 71 -9.58 21.73 -4.32
C ALA A 71 -10.96 21.42 -4.92
N ASP A 72 -11.99 21.34 -4.07
CA ASP A 72 -13.14 22.25 -4.11
C ASP A 72 -14.15 21.85 -3.00
N THR A 73 -14.90 22.82 -2.50
CA THR A 73 -16.00 22.63 -1.55
C THR A 73 -16.83 21.35 -1.79
N ASN A 74 -16.93 20.46 -0.79
CA ASN A 74 -17.67 19.16 -0.71
C ASN A 74 -16.89 17.84 -0.88
N ASP A 75 -15.64 17.74 -0.42
CA ASP A 75 -14.88 16.47 -0.53
C ASP A 75 -14.70 15.75 0.82
N LEU A 76 -15.78 15.14 1.33
CA LEU A 76 -15.71 14.05 2.32
C LEU A 76 -15.14 12.76 1.69
N ASN A 77 -14.34 12.86 0.63
CA ASN A 77 -14.04 11.71 -0.21
C ASN A 77 -12.93 10.86 0.41
N GLY A 78 -11.94 11.48 1.05
CA GLY A 78 -10.94 10.77 1.87
C GLY A 78 -11.57 10.02 3.06
N LEU A 79 -12.47 10.69 3.80
CA LEU A 79 -13.19 10.02 4.89
C LEU A 79 -14.15 8.95 4.37
N LYS A 80 -14.77 9.13 3.21
CA LYS A 80 -15.64 8.13 2.56
C LYS A 80 -14.88 6.86 2.15
N ILE A 81 -13.58 6.95 1.85
CA ILE A 81 -12.75 5.76 1.61
C ILE A 81 -12.53 4.97 2.91
N MET A 82 -12.38 5.65 4.05
CA MET A 82 -12.10 5.03 5.35
C MET A 82 -13.35 4.69 6.17
N THR A 83 -14.53 5.17 5.77
CA THR A 83 -15.78 4.98 6.50
C THR A 83 -16.78 4.17 5.68
N ARG A 84 -17.36 3.14 6.31
CA ARG A 84 -18.52 2.43 5.75
C ARG A 84 -19.79 3.05 6.32
N LYS A 85 -20.64 3.61 5.46
CA LYS A 85 -21.99 4.03 5.84
C LYS A 85 -22.88 2.80 5.97
N LEU A 86 -23.47 2.59 7.14
CA LEU A 86 -24.52 1.60 7.37
C LEU A 86 -25.89 2.30 7.37
N ASN A 87 -26.91 1.66 6.81
CA ASN A 87 -28.30 2.10 6.92
C ASN A 87 -29.06 1.18 7.89
N ASP A 88 -30.21 1.61 8.37
CA ASP A 88 -31.01 0.83 9.33
C ASP A 88 -31.41 -0.56 8.78
N SER A 89 -31.55 -0.69 7.45
CA SER A 89 -31.80 -1.98 6.79
C SER A 89 -30.60 -2.94 6.79
N ASP A 90 -29.38 -2.41 6.95
CA ASP A 90 -28.15 -3.19 7.07
C ASP A 90 -28.00 -3.77 8.49
N MET A 91 -28.86 -3.36 9.43
CA MET A 91 -28.86 -3.84 10.81
C MET A 91 -29.78 -5.06 10.96
N ILE A 92 -29.18 -6.24 11.17
CA ILE A 92 -29.88 -7.48 11.52
C ILE A 92 -30.42 -7.38 12.95
N SER A 93 -31.72 -7.07 13.11
CA SER A 93 -32.38 -6.84 14.40
C SER A 93 -32.17 -7.93 15.45
N ASP A 94 -31.91 -9.17 15.03
CA ASP A 94 -31.67 -10.31 15.95
C ASP A 94 -30.33 -10.21 16.73
N ILE A 95 -29.42 -9.31 16.33
CA ILE A 95 -28.05 -9.20 16.89
C ILE A 95 -27.81 -7.84 17.58
N TYR A 96 -28.69 -6.85 17.40
CA TYR A 96 -28.53 -5.53 18.02
C TYR A 96 -29.35 -5.41 19.30
N VAL A 97 -28.72 -4.90 20.36
CA VAL A 97 -29.41 -4.58 21.62
C VAL A 97 -29.48 -3.07 21.78
N GLN A 98 -30.70 -2.53 21.77
CA GLN A 98 -30.91 -1.11 22.02
C GLN A 98 -30.71 -0.81 23.50
N LEU A 99 -29.65 -0.05 23.81
CA LEU A 99 -29.38 0.40 25.16
C LEU A 99 -30.18 1.67 25.45
N ALA A 100 -30.82 1.74 26.62
CA ALA A 100 -31.56 2.91 27.05
C ALA A 100 -30.60 4.04 27.45
N THR A 101 -30.05 4.74 26.46
CA THR A 101 -29.19 5.91 26.68
C THR A 101 -30.03 7.18 26.78
N LYS A 102 -29.56 8.15 27.57
CA LYS A 102 -30.24 9.43 27.76
C LYS A 102 -30.03 10.29 26.51
N ARG A 103 -31.00 10.29 25.60
CA ARG A 103 -30.96 11.07 24.35
C ARG A 103 -31.20 12.55 24.66
N GLU A 104 -30.14 13.34 24.75
CA GLU A 104 -30.25 14.79 24.75
C GLU A 104 -30.10 15.28 23.30
N VAL A 105 -31.23 15.72 22.73
CA VAL A 105 -31.43 16.36 21.42
C VAL A 105 -31.61 15.42 20.20
N PRO A 106 -32.64 15.61 19.35
CA PRO A 106 -32.81 14.87 18.10
C PRO A 106 -31.82 15.40 17.04
N GLY A 107 -30.57 14.97 17.14
CA GLY A 107 -29.52 15.18 16.15
C GLY A 107 -29.09 13.87 15.49
N THR A 108 -28.37 13.96 14.37
CA THR A 108 -27.74 12.80 13.74
C THR A 108 -26.75 12.16 14.71
N GLU A 109 -27.06 10.95 15.18
CA GLU A 109 -26.15 10.17 16.02
C GLU A 109 -25.09 9.50 15.14
N ILE A 110 -23.82 9.74 15.47
CA ILE A 110 -22.67 9.16 14.77
C ILE A 110 -22.00 8.19 15.74
N PHE A 111 -21.93 6.92 15.35
CA PHE A 111 -21.17 5.90 16.07
C PHE A 111 -19.83 5.68 15.37
N LEU A 112 -18.73 5.88 16.08
CA LEU A 112 -17.39 5.55 15.61
C LEU A 112 -17.03 4.16 16.11
N ILE A 113 -16.99 3.19 15.21
CA ILE A 113 -16.52 1.83 15.50
C ILE A 113 -15.07 1.75 15.00
N PRO A 114 -14.06 1.54 15.88
CA PRO A 114 -12.70 1.33 15.42
C PRO A 114 -12.64 0.06 14.55
N GLY A 115 -11.85 0.11 13.48
CA GLY A 115 -11.62 -1.07 12.63
C GLY A 115 -11.02 -2.22 13.46
N ILE A 116 -11.38 -3.46 13.12
CA ILE A 116 -10.67 -4.62 13.66
C ILE A 116 -9.30 -4.66 12.97
N ASP A 117 -8.24 -4.41 13.71
CA ASP A 117 -6.89 -4.50 13.18
C ASP A 117 -6.56 -6.00 13.03
N GLY A 118 -6.50 -6.47 11.78
CA GLY A 118 -6.11 -7.85 11.49
C GLY A 118 -4.61 -7.96 11.61
N SER A 119 -4.10 -8.72 12.58
CA SER A 119 -2.69 -9.11 12.61
C SER A 119 -2.42 -10.05 11.42
N GLY A 120 -1.91 -9.50 10.32
CA GLY A 120 -1.33 -10.27 9.22
C GLY A 120 0.04 -10.81 9.65
N SER A 121 0.24 -12.12 9.52
CA SER A 121 1.51 -12.81 9.79
C SER A 121 2.63 -12.39 8.86
#